data_AF-A0A2F0AQU8-F1
#
_entry.id   AF-A0A2F0AQU8-F1
#
_cell.length_a   1.000
_cell.length_b   1.000
_cell.length_c   1.000
_cell.angle_alpha   90.00
_cell.angle_beta   90.00
_cell.angle_gamma   90.00
#
_symmetry.space_group_name_H-M   'P 1'
#
loop_
_entity.id
_entity.type
_entity.pdbx_description
1 polymer ?
#
loop_
_entity_poly.entity_id
_entity_poly.type
_entity_poly.pdbx_seq_one_letter_code
_entity_poly.pdbx_strand_id
1 'polypeptide(L)'
;MDVYLTQAGSTELRDSITGPDLSVGLVALGLKRSRMQLVLPVDGVLLKAHSPSCAVDDAVYRDAHSGQTLRRGLGLFATALLDAHPSSFRAEEKDLQTVEQRTRFIVEVLWHNRLRRNEVDVTDRGVLRSLFGRQSERGHGLDALGYP
;
A
#
# COMPACT_ATOMS: atom_id res chain seq x y z
N MET A 1 13.21 -11.65 9.98
CA MET A 1 12.44 -12.40 8.96
C MET A 1 12.95 -11.96 7.61
N ASP A 2 13.18 -12.91 6.72
CA ASP A 2 13.65 -12.66 5.36
C ASP A 2 12.85 -13.54 4.39
N VAL A 3 12.69 -13.07 3.15
CA VAL A 3 12.10 -13.85 2.07
C VAL A 3 13.21 -14.37 1.18
N TYR A 4 13.17 -15.66 0.92
CA TYR A 4 14.11 -16.37 0.07
C TYR A 4 13.40 -16.92 -1.16
N LEU A 5 14.09 -16.89 -2.31
CA LEU A 5 13.74 -17.68 -3.49
C LEU A 5 14.62 -18.92 -3.48
N THR A 6 13.99 -20.07 -3.66
CA THR A 6 14.70 -21.34 -3.77
C THR A 6 15.12 -21.58 -5.22
N GLN A 7 16.09 -22.48 -5.42
CA GLN A 7 16.53 -22.90 -6.76
C GLN A 7 15.41 -23.57 -7.59
N ALA A 8 14.34 -24.04 -6.95
CA ALA A 8 13.15 -24.58 -7.61
C ALA A 8 12.15 -23.50 -8.05
N GLY A 9 12.45 -22.21 -7.81
CA GLY A 9 11.57 -21.09 -8.12
C GLY A 9 10.44 -20.88 -7.09
N SER A 10 10.40 -21.66 -6.00
CA SER A 10 9.46 -21.43 -4.90
C SER A 10 9.93 -20.25 -4.02
N THR A 11 8.97 -19.53 -3.45
CA THR A 11 9.24 -18.45 -2.49
C THR A 11 9.00 -18.97 -1.07
N GLU A 12 9.99 -18.83 -0.21
CA GLU A 12 9.94 -19.21 1.20
C GLU A 12 10.14 -17.97 2.07
N LEU A 13 9.37 -17.82 3.15
CA LEU A 13 9.62 -16.74 4.12
C LEU A 13 10.11 -17.40 5.38
N ARG A 14 11.39 -17.23 5.66
CA ARG A 14 12.02 -17.87 6.81
C ARG A 14 12.22 -16.85 7.90
N ASP A 15 11.96 -17.29 9.12
CA ASP A 15 12.43 -16.56 10.28
C ASP A 15 13.97 -16.66 10.34
N SER A 16 14.63 -15.51 10.43
CA SER A 16 16.08 -15.39 10.39
C SER A 16 16.77 -15.98 11.63
N ILE A 17 16.00 -16.30 12.68
CA ILE A 17 16.49 -16.80 13.98
C ILE A 17 16.14 -18.27 14.13
N THR A 18 14.91 -18.66 13.81
CA THR A 18 14.40 -20.02 14.06
C THR A 18 14.52 -20.94 12.85
N GLY A 19 14.55 -20.40 11.63
CA GLY A 19 14.72 -21.16 10.39
C GLY A 19 13.50 -21.90 9.78
N PRO A 20 12.30 -22.03 10.40
CA PRO A 20 11.19 -22.68 9.72
C PRO A 20 10.66 -21.79 8.59
N ASP A 21 10.15 -22.42 7.54
CA ASP A 21 9.41 -21.74 6.49
C ASP A 21 8.01 -21.39 6.97
N LEU A 22 7.69 -20.11 6.91
CA LEU A 22 6.42 -19.50 7.29
C LEU A 22 5.59 -19.07 6.08
N SER A 23 6.07 -19.33 4.85
CA SER A 23 5.42 -18.92 3.60
C SER A 23 3.96 -19.38 3.53
N VAL A 24 3.71 -20.66 3.79
CA VAL A 24 2.37 -21.28 3.77
C VAL A 24 1.45 -20.63 4.79
N GLY A 25 1.94 -20.41 6.02
CA GLY A 25 1.17 -19.80 7.10
C GLY A 25 0.79 -18.35 6.80
N LEU A 26 1.70 -17.56 6.23
CA LEU A 26 1.45 -16.17 5.86
C LEU A 26 0.54 -16.02 4.65
N VAL A 27 0.70 -16.86 3.62
CA VAL A 27 -0.22 -16.90 2.50
C VAL A 27 -1.61 -17.31 2.98
N ALA A 28 -1.72 -18.32 3.84
CA ALA A 28 -2.99 -18.73 4.43
C ALA A 28 -3.63 -17.63 5.28
N LEU A 29 -2.83 -16.87 6.04
CA LEU A 29 -3.31 -15.71 6.80
C LEU A 29 -3.79 -14.58 5.88
N GLY A 30 -3.05 -14.30 4.80
CA GLY A 30 -3.44 -13.38 3.75
C GLY A 30 -4.79 -13.77 3.16
N LEU A 31 -4.90 -14.98 2.65
CA LEU A 31 -6.15 -15.53 2.10
C LEU A 31 -7.30 -15.53 3.10
N LYS A 32 -7.04 -15.86 4.38
CA LYS A 32 -8.07 -15.83 5.42
C LYS A 32 -8.59 -14.42 5.65
N ARG A 33 -7.71 -13.42 5.71
CA ARG A 33 -8.11 -12.01 5.84
C ARG A 33 -8.78 -11.49 4.59
N SER A 34 -8.31 -11.89 3.41
CA SER A 34 -8.98 -11.62 2.14
C SER A 34 -10.39 -12.20 2.11
N ARG A 35 -10.61 -13.40 2.66
CA ARG A 35 -11.94 -14.04 2.76
C ARG A 35 -12.86 -13.39 3.81
N MET A 36 -12.33 -12.69 4.81
CA MET A 36 -13.16 -11.90 5.72
C MET A 36 -13.95 -10.79 5.00
N GLN A 37 -13.62 -10.47 3.74
CA GLN A 37 -14.43 -9.63 2.86
C GLN A 37 -15.86 -10.10 2.64
N LEU A 38 -16.11 -11.41 2.68
CA LEU A 38 -17.47 -11.94 2.59
C LEU A 38 -18.35 -11.45 3.75
N VAL A 39 -17.73 -10.93 4.80
CA VAL A 39 -18.38 -10.41 6.01
C VAL A 39 -18.21 -8.89 6.14
N LEU A 40 -17.06 -8.32 5.74
CA LEU A 40 -16.76 -6.89 5.85
C LEU A 40 -15.95 -6.38 4.63
N PRO A 41 -16.52 -5.54 3.75
CA PRO A 41 -15.78 -4.94 2.65
C PRO A 41 -14.63 -4.06 3.17
N VAL A 42 -13.47 -4.15 2.53
CA VAL A 42 -12.27 -3.39 2.89
C VAL A 42 -12.07 -2.27 1.87
N ASP A 43 -12.10 -1.03 2.36
CA ASP A 43 -12.00 0.17 1.53
C ASP A 43 -10.56 0.74 1.46
N GLY A 44 -9.68 0.29 2.37
CA GLY A 44 -8.26 0.53 2.27
C GLY A 44 -7.43 -0.32 3.22
N VAL A 45 -6.15 -0.44 2.90
CA VAL A 45 -5.16 -1.26 3.61
C VAL A 45 -3.94 -0.42 3.96
N LEU A 46 -3.49 -0.55 5.21
CA LEU A 46 -2.24 0.04 5.68
C LEU A 46 -1.26 -1.10 6.00
N LEU A 47 -0.12 -1.10 5.31
CA LEU A 47 0.87 -2.16 5.40
C LEU A 47 2.18 -1.67 6.00
N LYS A 48 2.92 -2.61 6.60
CA LYS A 48 4.22 -2.34 7.17
C LYS A 48 5.28 -2.19 6.08
N ALA A 49 5.89 -1.01 5.99
CA ALA A 49 7.00 -0.73 5.08
C ALA A 49 8.20 -1.63 5.35
N HIS A 50 8.94 -2.00 4.30
CA HIS A 50 10.16 -2.81 4.37
C HIS A 50 10.00 -4.20 5.00
N SER A 51 8.77 -4.63 5.27
CA SER A 51 8.49 -5.96 5.77
C SER A 51 8.54 -6.97 4.62
N PRO A 52 9.25 -8.11 4.77
CA PRO A 52 9.25 -9.16 3.76
C PRO A 52 7.84 -9.72 3.47
N SER A 53 6.92 -9.63 4.43
CA SER A 53 5.55 -10.09 4.25
C SER A 53 4.61 -9.00 3.74
N CYS A 54 4.77 -7.75 4.18
CA CYS A 54 3.76 -6.71 3.99
C CYS A 54 4.16 -5.58 3.04
N ALA A 55 5.44 -5.45 2.66
CA ALA A 55 5.85 -4.33 1.84
C ALA A 55 5.16 -4.35 0.47
N VAL A 56 4.86 -3.17 -0.06
CA VAL A 56 4.18 -3.04 -1.35
C VAL A 56 5.19 -3.04 -2.49
N ASP A 57 6.28 -2.27 -2.35
CA ASP A 57 7.21 -2.01 -3.45
C ASP A 57 8.64 -2.50 -3.19
N ASP A 58 8.98 -2.84 -1.95
CA ASP A 58 10.38 -2.99 -1.54
C ASP A 58 10.71 -4.21 -0.68
N ALA A 59 9.83 -5.22 -0.63
CA ALA A 59 10.17 -6.52 -0.03
C ALA A 59 11.39 -7.11 -0.74
N VAL A 60 12.44 -7.41 0.02
CA VAL A 60 13.69 -7.95 -0.52
C VAL A 60 13.60 -9.45 -0.59
N TYR A 61 13.79 -9.99 -1.80
CA TYR A 61 13.87 -11.41 -2.07
C TYR A 61 15.34 -11.78 -2.21
N ARG A 62 15.81 -12.72 -1.38
CA ARG A 62 17.20 -13.17 -1.36
C ARG A 62 17.33 -14.57 -1.95
N ASP A 63 18.48 -14.87 -2.52
CA ASP A 63 18.83 -16.23 -2.87
C ASP A 63 19.03 -17.06 -1.60
N ALA A 64 18.40 -18.23 -1.53
CA ALA A 64 18.46 -19.09 -0.34
C ALA A 64 19.88 -19.61 -0.02
N HIS A 65 20.78 -19.64 -1.01
CA HIS A 65 22.12 -20.22 -0.86
C HIS A 65 23.20 -19.16 -0.60
N SER A 66 23.15 -18.06 -1.35
CA SER A 66 24.16 -16.99 -1.31
C SER A 66 23.74 -15.79 -0.46
N GLY A 67 22.46 -15.68 -0.09
CA GLY A 67 21.91 -14.52 0.64
C GLY A 67 21.85 -13.23 -0.18
N GLN A 68 22.31 -13.27 -1.44
CA GLN A 68 22.31 -12.11 -2.33
C GLN A 68 20.88 -11.67 -2.65
N THR A 69 20.67 -10.35 -2.76
CA THR A 69 19.40 -9.81 -3.21
C THR A 69 19.17 -10.18 -4.67
N LEU A 70 18.13 -10.96 -4.94
CA LEU A 70 17.72 -11.32 -6.29
C LEU A 70 16.80 -10.27 -6.89
N ARG A 71 15.81 -9.81 -6.11
CA ARG A 71 14.85 -8.80 -6.56
C ARG A 71 14.18 -8.07 -5.38
N ARG A 72 13.45 -7.01 -5.72
CA ARG A 72 12.51 -6.33 -4.83
C ARG A 72 11.09 -6.45 -5.38
N GLY A 73 10.08 -6.37 -4.52
CA GLY A 73 8.69 -6.31 -4.94
C GLY A 73 7.70 -6.42 -3.78
N LEU A 74 6.51 -6.94 -4.07
CA LEU A 74 5.47 -7.17 -3.07
C LEU A 74 5.88 -8.23 -2.06
N GLY A 75 5.52 -8.03 -0.79
CA GLY A 75 5.60 -9.07 0.23
C GLY A 75 4.56 -10.16 0.02
N LEU A 76 4.79 -11.35 0.57
CA LEU A 76 3.91 -12.52 0.36
C LEU A 76 2.47 -12.29 0.85
N PHE A 77 2.31 -11.66 2.01
CA PHE A 77 0.98 -11.31 2.54
C PHE A 77 0.37 -10.16 1.72
N ALA A 78 1.16 -9.15 1.37
CA ALA A 78 0.70 -8.04 0.54
C ALA A 78 0.19 -8.50 -0.83
N THR A 79 0.86 -9.48 -1.45
CA THR A 79 0.43 -10.07 -2.73
C THR A 79 -0.96 -10.70 -2.59
N ALA A 80 -1.13 -11.64 -1.65
CA ALA A 80 -2.42 -12.30 -1.44
C ALA A 80 -3.56 -11.35 -1.01
N LEU A 81 -3.21 -10.26 -0.30
CA LEU A 81 -4.15 -9.22 0.07
C LEU A 81 -4.55 -8.38 -1.15
N LEU A 82 -3.59 -7.81 -1.87
CA LEU A 82 -3.89 -6.90 -2.97
C LEU A 82 -4.54 -7.60 -4.17
N ASP A 83 -4.19 -8.86 -4.43
CA ASP A 83 -4.88 -9.69 -5.45
C ASP A 83 -6.37 -9.87 -5.13
N ALA A 84 -6.70 -9.97 -3.84
CA ALA A 84 -8.09 -10.09 -3.40
C ALA A 84 -8.81 -8.74 -3.27
N HIS A 85 -8.08 -7.63 -3.30
CA HIS A 85 -8.58 -6.28 -3.06
C HIS A 85 -8.04 -5.26 -4.08
N PRO A 86 -8.18 -5.49 -5.40
CA PRO A 86 -7.49 -4.70 -6.42
C PRO A 86 -7.94 -3.23 -6.46
N SER A 87 -9.15 -2.92 -5.99
CA SER A 87 -9.69 -1.56 -5.94
C SER A 87 -9.45 -0.82 -4.62
N SER A 88 -8.90 -1.51 -3.60
CA SER A 88 -8.69 -0.89 -2.28
C SER A 88 -7.55 0.11 -2.31
N PHE A 89 -7.72 1.23 -1.59
CA PHE A 89 -6.63 2.17 -1.39
C PHE A 89 -5.53 1.55 -0.53
N ARG A 90 -4.27 1.76 -0.91
CA ARG A 90 -3.11 1.17 -0.23
C ARG A 90 -2.13 2.25 0.21
N ALA A 91 -1.60 2.10 1.41
CA ALA A 91 -0.49 2.88 1.92
C ALA A 91 0.46 2.00 2.72
N GLU A 92 1.73 2.36 2.74
CA GLU A 92 2.71 1.83 3.69
C GLU A 92 2.92 2.82 4.85
N GLU A 93 3.44 2.34 5.99
CA GLU A 93 3.81 3.22 7.14
C GLU A 93 4.66 4.43 6.70
N LYS A 94 5.57 4.24 5.73
CA LYS A 94 6.43 5.29 5.16
C LYS A 94 5.67 6.35 4.35
N ASP A 95 4.45 6.05 3.92
CA ASP A 95 3.60 6.98 3.16
C ASP A 95 2.78 7.89 4.08
N LEU A 96 2.81 7.66 5.41
CA LEU A 96 1.96 8.32 6.41
C LEU A 96 2.74 9.19 7.42
N GLN A 97 3.90 9.72 7.02
CA GLN A 97 4.81 10.46 7.91
C GLN A 97 4.24 11.81 8.34
N THR A 98 3.54 12.51 7.44
CA THR A 98 2.96 13.83 7.73
C THR A 98 1.46 13.78 8.02
N VAL A 99 0.93 14.85 8.62
CA VAL A 99 -0.52 14.98 8.88
C VAL A 99 -1.30 15.00 7.57
N GLU A 100 -0.76 15.66 6.55
CA GLU A 100 -1.36 15.80 5.22
C GLU A 100 -1.47 14.43 4.54
N GLN A 101 -0.40 13.62 4.62
CA GLN A 101 -0.37 12.26 4.12
C GLN A 101 -1.40 11.36 4.79
N ARG A 102 -1.47 11.40 6.13
CA ARG A 102 -2.49 10.66 6.90
C ARG A 102 -3.91 11.10 6.56
N THR A 103 -4.12 12.40 6.45
CA THR A 103 -5.43 12.97 6.11
C THR A 103 -5.86 12.53 4.73
N ARG A 104 -4.96 12.59 3.75
CA ARG A 104 -5.24 12.15 2.39
C ARG A 104 -5.66 10.68 2.34
N PHE A 105 -4.90 9.79 2.96
CA PHE A 105 -5.24 8.36 3.00
C PHE A 105 -6.61 8.10 3.64
N ILE A 106 -6.91 8.76 4.76
CA ILE A 106 -8.23 8.65 5.43
C ILE A 106 -9.35 9.13 4.50
N VAL A 107 -9.16 10.27 3.82
CA VAL A 107 -10.14 10.82 2.87
C VAL A 107 -10.38 9.85 1.72
N GLU A 108 -9.32 9.29 1.14
CA GLU A 108 -9.42 8.31 0.05
C GLU A 108 -10.19 7.05 0.48
N VAL A 109 -9.90 6.50 1.67
CA VAL A 109 -10.63 5.34 2.24
C VAL A 109 -12.11 5.66 2.47
N LEU A 110 -12.42 6.80 3.09
CA LEU A 110 -13.81 7.22 3.36
C LEU A 110 -14.58 7.47 2.06
N TRP A 111 -13.89 8.01 1.05
CA TRP A 111 -14.46 8.23 -0.27
C TRP A 111 -14.79 6.91 -0.97
N HIS A 112 -13.86 5.95 -0.99
CA HIS A 112 -14.10 4.61 -1.54
C HIS A 112 -15.28 3.93 -0.87
N ASN A 113 -15.38 4.01 0.47
CA ASN A 113 -16.49 3.46 1.24
C ASN A 113 -17.83 4.04 0.77
N ARG A 114 -17.91 5.37 0.62
CA ARG A 114 -19.14 6.04 0.16
C ARG A 114 -19.49 5.68 -1.28
N LEU A 115 -18.52 5.66 -2.18
CA LEU A 115 -18.73 5.23 -3.57
C LEU A 115 -19.29 3.82 -3.63
N ARG A 116 -18.69 2.88 -2.89
CA ARG A 116 -19.15 1.48 -2.84
C ARG A 116 -20.56 1.33 -2.26
N ARG A 117 -20.97 2.24 -1.37
CA ARG A 117 -22.32 2.30 -0.81
C ARG A 117 -23.32 3.08 -1.66
N ASN A 118 -22.89 3.63 -2.80
CA ASN A 118 -23.68 4.53 -3.65
C ASN A 118 -24.18 5.78 -2.89
N GLU A 119 -23.44 6.23 -1.88
CA GLU A 119 -23.76 7.41 -1.06
C GLU A 119 -23.23 8.72 -1.67
N VAL A 120 -22.56 8.63 -2.83
CA VAL A 120 -21.93 9.74 -3.53
C VAL A 120 -22.35 9.70 -4.99
N ASP A 121 -22.89 10.81 -5.47
CA ASP A 121 -23.09 11.04 -6.89
C ASP A 121 -21.82 11.64 -7.49
N VAL A 122 -21.10 10.84 -8.27
CA VAL A 122 -19.84 11.23 -8.92
C VAL A 122 -20.06 12.22 -10.07
N THR A 123 -21.31 12.44 -10.49
CA THR A 123 -21.65 13.48 -11.48
C THR A 123 -21.76 14.88 -10.86
N ASP A 124 -21.73 15.00 -9.52
CA ASP A 124 -21.67 16.29 -8.85
C ASP A 124 -20.27 16.93 -9.01
N ARG A 125 -20.21 17.89 -9.93
CA ARG A 125 -19.03 18.73 -10.21
C ARG A 125 -18.51 19.46 -8.98
N GLY A 126 -19.35 19.72 -7.96
CA GLY A 126 -18.93 20.35 -6.70
C GLY A 126 -17.96 19.48 -5.91
N VAL A 127 -18.12 18.16 -5.97
CA VAL A 127 -17.26 17.24 -5.23
C VAL A 127 -15.93 16.99 -5.92
N LEU A 128 -15.92 16.90 -7.27
CA LEU A 128 -14.65 16.85 -8.02
C LEU A 128 -13.82 18.12 -7.79
N ARG A 129 -14.48 19.28 -7.66
CA ARG A 129 -13.80 20.55 -7.39
C ARG A 129 -13.27 20.64 -5.96
N SER A 130 -13.93 20.06 -4.96
CA SER A 130 -13.40 20.04 -3.59
C SER A 130 -12.23 19.05 -3.42
N LEU A 131 -12.20 17.98 -4.22
CA LEU A 131 -11.15 16.95 -4.19
C LEU A 131 -9.87 17.33 -4.95
N PHE A 132 -10.01 18.01 -6.10
CA PHE A 132 -8.87 18.35 -6.97
C PHE A 132 -8.60 19.86 -7.08
N GLY A 133 -9.52 20.69 -6.60
CA GLY A 133 -9.44 22.15 -6.70
C GLY A 133 -8.66 22.81 -5.58
N ARG A 134 -7.37 22.52 -5.45
CA ARG A 134 -6.38 23.47 -4.89
C ARG A 134 -5.00 23.27 -5.51
N GLN A 135 -4.88 23.63 -6.79
CA GLN A 135 -3.64 24.19 -7.34
C GLN A 135 -4.02 25.29 -8.33
N SER A 136 -4.17 26.54 -7.84
CA SER A 136 -3.95 27.79 -8.59
C SER A 136 -4.49 29.00 -7.82
N GLU A 137 -4.02 29.21 -6.59
CA GLU A 137 -4.05 30.56 -5.99
C GLU A 137 -2.74 30.80 -5.22
N ARG A 138 -1.67 30.96 -5.98
CA ARG A 138 -0.56 31.88 -5.65
C ARG A 138 -0.26 32.69 -6.90
N GLY A 139 -1.15 33.64 -7.18
CA GLY A 139 -0.88 34.74 -8.08
C GLY A 139 -0.28 35.91 -7.30
N HIS A 140 0.85 36.40 -7.80
CA HIS A 140 1.33 37.78 -7.74
C HIS A 140 1.56 38.47 -6.39
N GLY A 141 2.84 38.52 -6.01
CA GLY A 141 3.46 39.76 -5.55
C GLY A 141 4.46 40.22 -6.62
N LEU A 142 4.01 41.06 -7.55
CA LEU A 142 4.91 42.00 -8.22
C LEU A 142 5.11 43.14 -7.23
N ASP A 143 6.34 43.33 -6.74
CA ASP A 143 6.86 44.67 -6.50
C ASP A 143 8.38 44.64 -6.29
N ALA A 144 9.01 45.57 -7.00
CA ALA A 144 10.29 46.21 -6.73
C ALA A 144 11.54 45.32 -6.58
N LEU A 145 12.44 45.41 -7.56
CA LEU A 145 13.76 46.03 -7.39
C LEU A 145 14.41 46.21 -8.77
N GLY A 146 14.62 47.48 -9.14
CA GLY A 146 15.27 47.87 -10.38
C GLY A 146 16.80 47.92 -10.28
N TYR A 147 17.42 47.67 -11.44
CA TYR A 147 18.75 48.08 -11.95
C TYR A 147 20.02 47.64 -11.18
N PRO A 148 21.18 47.53 -11.88
CA PRO A 148 21.47 47.88 -13.26
C PRO A 148 21.58 46.72 -14.27
#